data_AF-A0A8T3PWM7-F1
#
_entry.id   AF-A0A8T3PWM7-F1
#
_cell.length_a   1.000
_cell.length_b   1.000
_cell.length_c   1.000
_cell.angle_alpha   90.00
_cell.angle_beta   90.00
_cell.angle_gamma   90.00
#
_symmetry.space_group_name_H-M   'P 1'
#
loop_
_entity.id
_entity.type
_entity.pdbx_description
1 polymer ?
#
loop_
_entity_poly.entity_id
_entity_poly.type
_entity_poly.pdbx_seq_one_letter_code
_entity_poly.pdbx_strand_id
1 'polypeptide(L)'
;MRKDTAAATAFAALPDTLCIACYVDRLHAGRLLAAKGKADDASVLLGQRLNTLITPMEVLIALERGRIAAKTGKREEAVRAYKLVADAWATGDAGLQTYVQEARRELSRLGG
;
A
#
# COMPACT_ATOMS: atom_id res chain seq x y z
N MET A 1 -10.24 -13.91 -11.16
CA MET A 1 -9.30 -14.93 -10.65
C MET A 1 -8.23 -15.38 -11.67
N ARG A 2 -8.55 -15.90 -12.87
CA ARG A 2 -7.52 -16.26 -13.89
C ARG A 2 -6.84 -15.05 -14.57
N LYS A 3 -7.59 -13.96 -14.79
CA LYS A 3 -7.06 -12.74 -15.43
C LYS A 3 -6.06 -12.01 -14.52
N ASP A 4 -6.30 -12.03 -13.21
CA ASP A 4 -5.44 -11.37 -12.21
C ASP A 4 -4.07 -12.06 -12.12
N THR A 5 -4.00 -13.39 -12.29
CA THR A 5 -2.75 -14.14 -12.25
C THR A 5 -1.86 -13.88 -13.46
N ALA A 6 -2.45 -13.75 -14.66
CA ALA A 6 -1.73 -13.44 -15.88
C ALA A 6 -1.15 -12.02 -15.85
N ALA A 7 -1.95 -11.03 -15.43
CA ALA A 7 -1.48 -9.66 -15.25
C ALA A 7 -0.33 -9.59 -14.22
N ALA A 8 -0.45 -10.33 -13.12
CA ALA A 8 0.58 -10.40 -12.10
C ALA A 8 1.92 -10.98 -12.58
N THR A 9 1.89 -11.87 -13.57
CA THR A 9 3.11 -12.51 -14.12
C THR A 9 3.73 -11.62 -15.19
N ALA A 10 2.91 -11.03 -16.06
CA ALA A 10 3.38 -10.07 -17.06
C ALA A 10 4.03 -8.84 -16.39
N PHE A 11 3.40 -8.32 -15.34
CA PHE A 11 3.92 -7.18 -14.60
C PHE A 11 5.27 -7.49 -13.91
N ALA A 12 5.39 -8.69 -13.32
CA ALA A 12 6.63 -9.11 -12.65
C ALA A 12 7.82 -9.36 -13.62
N ALA A 13 7.57 -9.39 -14.92
CA ALA A 13 8.60 -9.54 -15.95
C ALA A 13 9.11 -8.20 -16.50
N LEU A 14 8.55 -7.06 -16.06
CA LEU A 14 8.98 -5.74 -16.49
C LEU A 14 10.32 -5.36 -15.84
N PRO A 15 11.28 -4.77 -16.58
CA PRO A 15 12.53 -4.29 -15.99
C PRO A 15 12.31 -3.13 -15.02
N ASP A 16 12.69 -3.32 -13.77
CA ASP A 16 12.56 -2.36 -12.67
C ASP A 16 13.50 -1.15 -12.81
N THR A 17 14.56 -1.30 -13.62
CA THR A 17 15.71 -0.39 -13.74
C THR A 17 15.37 0.98 -14.34
N LEU A 18 14.25 1.11 -15.06
CA LEU A 18 13.78 2.37 -15.64
C LEU A 18 12.67 3.05 -14.81
N CYS A 19 12.22 2.44 -13.70
CA CYS A 19 11.00 2.82 -13.00
C CYS A 19 11.19 3.36 -11.58
N ILE A 20 12.23 4.16 -11.35
CA ILE A 20 12.50 4.77 -10.03
C ILE A 20 11.35 5.68 -9.56
N ALA A 21 10.57 6.30 -10.46
CA ALA A 21 9.46 7.19 -10.11
C ALA A 21 8.06 6.62 -10.45
N CYS A 22 7.94 5.34 -10.78
CA CYS A 22 6.68 4.74 -11.21
C CYS A 22 5.79 4.33 -10.03
N TYR A 23 5.25 5.31 -9.31
CA TYR A 23 4.44 5.08 -8.11
C TYR A 23 3.24 4.14 -8.35
N VAL A 24 2.57 4.31 -9.49
CA VAL A 24 1.37 3.52 -9.84
C VAL A 24 1.75 2.07 -10.11
N ASP A 25 2.79 1.85 -10.91
CA ASP A 25 3.33 0.53 -11.23
C ASP A 25 3.79 -0.20 -9.96
N ARG A 26 4.52 0.48 -9.08
CA ARG A 26 4.97 -0.10 -7.81
C ARG A 26 3.83 -0.47 -6.88
N LEU A 27 2.79 0.38 -6.80
CA LEU A 27 1.58 0.08 -6.05
C LEU A 27 0.89 -1.18 -6.59
N HIS A 28 0.78 -1.30 -7.92
CA HIS A 28 0.22 -2.48 -8.56
C HIS A 28 1.08 -3.73 -8.30
N ALA A 29 2.40 -3.66 -8.46
CA ALA A 29 3.28 -4.78 -8.14
C ALA A 29 3.14 -5.23 -6.68
N GLY A 30 3.12 -4.29 -5.74
CA GLY A 30 2.95 -4.59 -4.31
C GLY A 30 1.65 -5.34 -4.03
N ARG A 31 0.52 -4.88 -4.60
CA ARG A 31 -0.77 -5.58 -4.52
C ARG A 31 -0.72 -6.98 -5.11
N LEU A 32 -0.08 -7.13 -6.26
CA LEU A 32 0.04 -8.40 -6.96
C LEU A 32 0.90 -9.41 -6.18
N LEU A 33 2.02 -8.95 -5.60
CA LEU A 33 2.86 -9.75 -4.71
C LEU A 33 2.08 -10.20 -3.47
N ALA A 34 1.36 -9.28 -2.81
CA ALA A 34 0.54 -9.59 -1.65
C ALA A 34 -0.58 -10.60 -1.98
N ALA A 35 -1.22 -10.46 -3.15
CA ALA A 35 -2.23 -11.40 -3.64
C ALA A 35 -1.66 -12.79 -3.93
N LYS A 36 -0.38 -12.88 -4.33
CA LYS A 36 0.36 -14.13 -4.53
C LYS A 36 0.92 -14.74 -3.23
N GLY A 37 0.62 -14.17 -2.06
CA GLY A 37 1.13 -14.63 -0.78
C GLY A 37 2.57 -14.18 -0.47
N LYS A 38 3.16 -13.33 -1.31
CA LYS A 38 4.52 -12.78 -1.15
C LYS A 38 4.49 -11.46 -0.39
N ALA A 39 3.99 -11.50 0.84
CA ALA A 39 3.74 -10.29 1.62
C ALA A 39 5.02 -9.56 2.07
N ASP A 40 6.12 -10.29 2.30
CA ASP A 40 7.40 -9.68 2.64
C ASP A 40 8.02 -8.95 1.44
N ASP A 41 8.02 -9.56 0.26
CA ASP A 41 8.47 -8.91 -0.99
C ASP A 41 7.65 -7.64 -1.27
N ALA A 42 6.33 -7.70 -1.08
CA ALA A 42 5.44 -6.55 -1.22
C ALA A 42 5.78 -5.43 -0.21
N SER A 43 6.09 -5.81 1.04
CA SER A 43 6.48 -4.86 2.09
C SER A 43 7.81 -4.18 1.77
N VAL A 44 8.80 -4.94 1.29
CA VAL A 44 10.10 -4.40 0.86
C VAL A 44 9.92 -3.42 -0.30
N LEU A 45 9.17 -3.80 -1.33
CA LEU A 45 8.92 -2.95 -2.50
C LEU A 45 8.21 -1.64 -2.10
N LEU A 46 7.12 -1.73 -1.36
CA LEU A 46 6.31 -0.57 -0.98
C LEU A 46 6.97 0.27 0.13
N GLY A 47 7.93 -0.30 0.87
CA GLY A 47 8.69 0.40 1.90
C GLY A 47 9.81 1.31 1.36
N GLN A 48 10.19 1.17 0.09
CA GLN A 48 11.21 2.01 -0.54
C GLN A 48 10.69 3.44 -0.71
N ARG A 49 11.37 4.39 -0.06
CA ARG A 49 11.03 5.80 -0.14
C ARG A 49 11.64 6.41 -1.41
N LEU A 50 10.78 6.81 -2.34
CA LEU A 50 11.19 7.40 -3.61
C LEU A 50 11.25 8.93 -3.57
N ASN A 51 10.59 9.56 -2.59
CA ASN A 51 10.52 11.00 -2.42
C ASN A 51 10.72 11.41 -0.96
N THR A 52 11.31 12.58 -0.76
CA THR A 52 11.44 13.20 0.56
C THR A 52 10.09 13.72 1.07
N LEU A 53 9.21 14.19 0.18
CA LEU A 53 7.89 14.70 0.51
C LEU A 53 6.82 13.60 0.46
N ILE A 54 5.81 13.70 1.32
CA ILE A 54 4.61 12.85 1.24
C ILE A 54 3.74 13.38 0.09
N THR A 55 3.63 12.59 -0.98
CA THR A 55 2.75 12.87 -2.12
C THR A 55 1.41 12.14 -1.95
N PRO A 56 0.35 12.49 -2.70
CA PRO A 56 -0.89 11.70 -2.69
C PRO A 56 -0.68 10.20 -2.99
N MET A 57 0.30 9.88 -3.85
CA MET A 57 0.66 8.48 -4.13
C MET A 57 1.31 7.79 -2.94
N GLU A 58 2.15 8.48 -2.16
CA GLU A 58 2.72 7.93 -0.93
C GLU A 58 1.63 7.60 0.11
N VAL A 59 0.55 8.38 0.15
CA VAL A 59 -0.61 8.07 1.01
C VAL A 59 -1.31 6.78 0.55
N LEU A 60 -1.50 6.58 -0.76
CA LEU A 60 -2.07 5.32 -1.28
C LEU A 60 -1.14 4.12 -1.05
N ILE A 61 0.17 4.30 -1.17
CA ILE A 61 1.17 3.27 -0.87
C ILE A 61 1.14 2.94 0.63
N ALA A 62 1.01 3.94 1.51
CA ALA A 62 0.87 3.74 2.94
C ALA A 62 -0.39 2.92 3.27
N LEU A 63 -1.53 3.19 2.62
CA LEU A 63 -2.73 2.38 2.81
C LEU A 63 -2.47 0.89 2.49
N GLU A 64 -1.80 0.61 1.37
CA GLU A 64 -1.48 -0.77 0.97
C GLU A 64 -0.48 -1.44 1.93
N ARG A 65 0.52 -0.70 2.40
CA ARG A 65 1.43 -1.18 3.46
C ARG A 65 0.67 -1.54 4.73
N GLY A 66 -0.31 -0.72 5.12
CA GLY A 66 -1.18 -1.00 6.27
C GLY A 66 -1.94 -2.31 6.13
N ARG A 67 -2.50 -2.58 4.95
CA ARG A 67 -3.21 -3.83 4.64
C ARG A 67 -2.30 -5.05 4.73
N ILE A 68 -1.13 -4.96 4.11
CA ILE A 68 -0.14 -6.05 4.10
C ILE A 68 0.35 -6.32 5.53
N ALA A 69 0.73 -5.28 6.27
CA ALA A 69 1.19 -5.39 7.65
C ALA A 69 0.11 -5.98 8.58
N ALA A 70 -1.14 -5.53 8.45
CA ALA A 70 -2.25 -6.07 9.23
C ALA A 70 -2.50 -7.56 8.95
N LYS A 71 -2.44 -7.97 7.68
CA LYS A 71 -2.62 -9.38 7.26
C LYS A 71 -1.48 -10.28 7.72
N THR A 72 -0.28 -9.73 7.86
CA THR A 72 0.94 -10.47 8.26
C THR A 72 1.26 -10.37 9.76
N GLY A 73 0.36 -9.78 10.56
CA GLY A 73 0.55 -9.66 12.01
C GLY A 73 1.54 -8.58 12.45
N LYS A 74 2.06 -7.75 11.54
CA LYS A 74 2.97 -6.62 11.84
C LYS A 74 2.17 -5.42 12.38
N ARG A 75 1.58 -5.57 13.57
CA ARG A 75 0.60 -4.63 14.17
C ARG A 75 1.11 -3.19 14.19
N GLU A 76 2.33 -2.94 14.67
CA GLU A 76 2.85 -1.58 14.77
C GLU A 76 3.06 -0.91 13.41
N GLU A 77 3.54 -1.66 12.41
CA GLU A 77 3.70 -1.16 11.05
C GLU A 77 2.35 -0.79 10.44
N ALA A 78 1.33 -1.63 10.67
CA ALA A 78 -0.03 -1.36 10.24
C ALA A 78 -0.58 -0.08 10.87
N VAL A 79 -0.40 0.09 12.18
CA VAL A 79 -0.83 1.31 12.90
C VAL A 79 -0.16 2.56 12.33
N ARG A 80 1.17 2.54 12.15
CA ARG A 80 1.89 3.69 11.57
C ARG A 80 1.39 4.04 10.18
N ALA A 81 1.16 3.03 9.35
CA ALA A 81 0.71 3.20 7.97
C ALA A 81 -0.72 3.75 7.88
N TYR A 82 -1.67 3.18 8.63
CA TYR A 82 -3.04 3.68 8.65
C TYR A 82 -3.17 5.06 9.29
N LYS A 83 -2.37 5.36 10.32
CA LYS A 83 -2.34 6.70 10.91
C LYS A 83 -1.94 7.76 9.88
N LEU A 84 -0.92 7.50 9.07
CA LEU A 84 -0.51 8.40 8.00
C LEU A 84 -1.69 8.70 7.05
N VAL A 85 -2.45 7.69 6.63
CA VAL A 85 -3.61 7.88 5.75
C VAL A 85 -4.70 8.71 6.43
N ALA A 86 -5.05 8.38 7.67
CA ALA A 86 -6.09 9.07 8.41
C ALA A 86 -5.74 10.54 8.67
N ASP A 87 -4.47 10.84 8.93
CA ASP A 87 -3.97 12.19 9.20
C ASP A 87 -3.82 13.01 7.91
N ALA A 88 -3.24 12.42 6.84
CA ALA A 88 -2.96 13.12 5.58
C ALA A 88 -4.24 13.60 4.87
N TRP A 89 -5.33 12.85 4.97
CA TRP A 89 -6.60 13.16 4.31
C TRP A 89 -7.76 13.38 5.28
N ALA A 90 -7.48 13.72 6.54
CA ALA A 90 -8.49 13.95 7.58
C ALA A 90 -9.63 14.89 7.12
N THR A 91 -9.30 15.90 6.32
CA THR A 91 -10.21 16.89 5.75
C THR A 91 -10.25 16.88 4.21
N GLY A 92 -9.82 15.78 3.58
CA GLY A 92 -9.82 15.64 2.12
C GLY A 92 -11.23 15.53 1.53
N ASP A 93 -11.35 15.70 0.22
CA ASP A 93 -12.63 15.61 -0.51
C ASP A 93 -13.35 14.28 -0.28
N ALA A 94 -14.66 14.25 -0.53
CA ALA A 94 -15.52 13.08 -0.29
C ALA A 94 -14.98 11.78 -0.92
N GLY A 95 -14.34 11.85 -2.10
CA GLY A 95 -13.74 10.69 -2.76
C GLY A 95 -12.57 10.06 -1.97
N LEU A 96 -11.85 10.86 -1.17
CA LEU A 96 -10.73 10.39 -0.35
C LEU A 96 -11.19 9.83 1.00
N GLN A 97 -12.39 10.22 1.46
CA GLN A 97 -12.91 9.81 2.77
C GLN A 97 -13.11 8.30 2.89
N THR A 98 -13.32 7.58 1.78
CA THR A 98 -13.37 6.11 1.77
C THR A 98 -12.07 5.50 2.32
N TYR A 99 -10.91 6.03 1.95
CA TYR A 99 -9.61 5.56 2.44
C TYR A 99 -9.39 5.90 3.92
N VAL A 100 -9.84 7.08 4.34
CA VAL A 100 -9.76 7.54 5.74
C VAL A 100 -10.63 6.68 6.64
N GLN A 101 -11.85 6.36 6.21
CA GLN A 101 -12.77 5.50 6.95
C GLN A 101 -12.22 4.08 7.10
N GLU A 102 -11.62 3.53 6.04
CA GLU A 102 -10.89 2.27 6.11
C GLU A 102 -9.75 2.33 7.13
N ALA A 103 -8.88 3.33 7.04
CA ALA A 103 -7.75 3.48 7.93
C ALA A 103 -8.19 3.61 9.40
N ARG A 104 -9.20 4.43 9.70
CA ARG A 104 -9.74 4.60 11.06
C ARG A 104 -10.33 3.31 11.61
N ARG A 105 -11.10 2.57 10.80
CA ARG A 105 -11.66 1.27 11.21
C ARG A 105 -10.56 0.28 11.58
N GLU A 106 -9.51 0.17 10.75
CA GLU A 106 -8.39 -0.72 11.05
C GLU A 106 -7.59 -0.27 12.26
N LEU A 107 -7.40 1.05 12.47
CA LEU A 107 -6.79 1.58 13.68
C LEU A 107 -7.58 1.22 14.94
N SER A 108 -8.91 1.33 14.93
CA SER A 108 -9.75 0.91 16.06
C SER A 108 -9.59 -0.58 16.34
N ARG A 109 -9.58 -1.42 15.29
CA ARG A 109 -9.38 -2.88 15.42
C ARG A 109 -8.00 -3.25 15.97
N LEU A 110 -6.97 -2.49 15.61
CA LEU A 110 -5.59 -2.65 16.06
C LEU A 110 -5.28 -1.87 17.35
N GLY A 111 -6.26 -1.19 17.94
CA GLY A 111 -6.17 -0.47 19.21
C GLY A 111 -6.84 -1.22 20.36
N GLY A 112 -7.85 -2.06 20.05
CA GLY A 112 -8.34 -3.11 20.94
C GLY A 112 -7.36 -4.26 21.10
#